data_AF-A0A937X4I2-F1
#
_entry.id   AF-A0A937X4I2-F1
#
_cell.length_a   1.000
_cell.length_b   1.000
_cell.length_c   1.000
_cell.angle_alpha   90.00
_cell.angle_beta   90.00
_cell.angle_gamma   90.00
#
_symmetry.space_group_name_H-M   'P 1'
#
loop_
_entity.id
_entity.type
_entity.pdbx_description
1 polymer ?
#
loop_
_entity_poly.entity_id
_entity_poly.type
_entity_poly.pdbx_seq_one_letter_code
_entity_poly.pdbx_strand_id
1 'polypeptide(L)'
;AHPNVVAFFADTAIGGPGVAQALKSAKKNGQVVLVAMDVTPALVKLLNDGTVHALIAQRPDKMGELGVTMLYDAATKGKKLSPIVDTGVEVVTKTNVAKFTK
;
A
#
# COMPACT_ATOMS: atom_id res chain seq x y z
N ALA A 1 16.35 -19.94 10.18
CA ALA A 1 16.94 -18.73 10.80
C ALA A 1 16.14 -18.26 12.01
N HIS A 2 14.83 -17.97 11.90
CA HIS A 2 14.03 -17.47 13.03
C HIS A 2 12.63 -18.13 13.10
N PRO A 3 12.43 -19.18 13.92
CA PRO A 3 11.16 -19.92 13.96
C PRO A 3 10.00 -19.11 14.58
N ASN A 4 10.33 -18.15 15.45
CA ASN A 4 9.37 -17.39 16.28
C ASN A 4 8.99 -16.03 15.69
N VAL A 5 9.27 -15.79 14.40
CA VAL A 5 8.80 -14.56 13.73
C VAL A 5 7.28 -14.60 13.66
N VAL A 6 6.65 -13.55 14.20
CA VAL A 6 5.18 -13.40 14.26
C VAL A 6 4.63 -12.41 13.23
N ALA A 7 5.49 -11.59 12.61
CA ALA A 7 5.05 -10.59 11.66
C ALA A 7 6.11 -10.24 10.59
N PHE A 8 5.63 -9.79 9.44
CA PHE A 8 6.40 -9.11 8.41
C PHE A 8 5.71 -7.81 7.99
N PHE A 9 6.52 -6.81 7.67
CA PHE A 9 6.09 -5.61 6.95
C PHE A 9 6.80 -5.59 5.60
N ALA A 10 6.02 -5.48 4.52
CA ALA A 10 6.54 -5.29 3.16
C ALA A 10 6.32 -3.84 2.73
N ASP A 11 7.41 -3.12 2.52
CA ASP A 11 7.47 -1.67 2.33
C ASP A 11 7.22 -1.19 0.90
N THR A 12 7.00 -2.10 -0.05
CA THR A 12 6.72 -1.80 -1.46
C THR A 12 5.61 -2.68 -2.02
N ALA A 13 4.96 -2.23 -3.11
CA ALA A 13 3.96 -3.01 -3.86
C ALA A 13 4.39 -4.44 -4.21
N ILE A 14 5.69 -4.66 -4.46
CA ILE A 14 6.24 -5.96 -4.88
C ILE A 14 6.68 -6.82 -3.70
N GLY A 15 7.05 -6.21 -2.57
CA GLY A 15 7.46 -6.95 -1.37
C GLY A 15 6.31 -7.78 -0.80
N GLY A 16 5.10 -7.24 -0.80
CA GLY A 16 3.92 -7.91 -0.25
C GLY A 16 3.63 -9.27 -0.90
N PRO A 17 3.51 -9.34 -2.24
CA PRO A 17 3.37 -10.61 -2.95
C PRO A 17 4.52 -11.60 -2.70
N GLY A 18 5.77 -11.11 -2.63
CA GLY A 18 6.94 -11.95 -2.35
C GLY A 18 6.88 -12.61 -0.98
N VAL A 19 6.61 -11.82 0.07
CA VAL A 19 6.47 -12.35 1.44
C VAL A 19 5.26 -13.29 1.55
N ALA A 20 4.13 -12.94 0.93
CA ALA A 20 2.95 -13.79 0.91
C ALA A 20 3.23 -15.16 0.26
N GLN A 21 3.97 -15.18 -0.84
CA GLN A 21 4.40 -16.43 -1.49
C GLN A 21 5.29 -17.26 -0.56
N ALA A 22 6.26 -16.63 0.11
CA ALA A 22 7.14 -17.33 1.06
C ALA A 22 6.35 -17.93 2.24
N LEU A 23 5.39 -17.19 2.80
CA LEU A 23 4.51 -17.69 3.87
C LEU A 23 3.65 -18.85 3.40
N LYS A 24 3.09 -18.79 2.18
CA LYS A 24 2.33 -19.91 1.58
C LYS A 24 3.20 -21.15 1.39
N SER A 25 4.38 -21.00 0.82
CA SER A 25 5.35 -22.10 0.65
C SER A 25 5.78 -22.72 1.99
N ALA A 26 5.89 -21.90 3.04
CA ALA A 26 6.20 -22.36 4.39
C ALA A 26 4.98 -22.90 5.16
N LYS A 27 3.78 -22.94 4.57
CA LYS A 27 2.52 -23.31 5.22
C LYS A 27 2.21 -22.48 6.49
N LYS A 28 2.57 -21.19 6.45
CA LYS A 28 2.39 -20.20 7.53
C LYS A 28 1.42 -19.07 7.15
N ASN A 29 0.66 -19.22 6.06
CA ASN A 29 -0.37 -18.25 5.67
C ASN A 29 -1.41 -18.09 6.78
N GLY A 30 -1.75 -16.85 7.12
CA GLY A 30 -2.67 -16.50 8.22
C GLY A 30 -2.15 -16.75 9.64
N GLN A 31 -0.97 -17.39 9.81
CA GLN A 31 -0.35 -17.61 11.11
C GLN A 31 0.68 -16.53 11.46
N VAL A 32 1.31 -15.95 10.43
CA VAL A 32 2.25 -14.83 10.56
C VAL A 32 1.56 -13.59 10.02
N VAL A 33 1.52 -12.52 10.81
CA VAL A 33 0.93 -11.25 10.40
C VAL A 33 1.72 -10.68 9.25
N LEU A 34 1.03 -10.21 8.21
CA LEU A 34 1.64 -9.56 7.07
C LEU A 34 0.93 -8.24 6.80
N VAL A 35 1.66 -7.14 6.87
CA VAL A 35 1.23 -5.82 6.40
C VAL A 35 2.02 -5.49 5.14
N ALA A 36 1.36 -5.02 4.09
CA ALA A 36 2.01 -4.66 2.82
C ALA A 36 1.66 -3.23 2.38
N MET A 37 2.57 -2.57 1.68
CA MET A 37 2.29 -1.32 0.98
C MET A 37 1.48 -1.55 -0.29
N ASP A 38 0.70 -0.54 -0.64
CA ASP A 38 -0.11 -0.41 -1.85
C ASP A 38 -1.35 -1.31 -1.92
N VAL A 39 -2.29 -0.92 -2.79
CA VAL A 39 -3.52 -1.68 -3.05
C VAL A 39 -3.54 -2.09 -4.52
N THR A 40 -3.11 -3.32 -4.78
CA THR A 40 -3.11 -3.93 -6.12
C THR A 40 -4.11 -5.09 -6.17
N PRO A 41 -4.60 -5.50 -7.35
CA PRO A 41 -5.50 -6.66 -7.47
C PRO A 41 -4.94 -7.93 -6.81
N ALA A 42 -3.62 -8.16 -6.93
CA ALA A 42 -2.95 -9.30 -6.29
C ALA A 42 -2.98 -9.19 -4.76
N LEU A 43 -2.67 -8.02 -4.21
CA LEU A 43 -2.69 -7.77 -2.77
C LEU A 43 -4.10 -7.81 -2.19
N VAL A 44 -5.11 -7.36 -2.92
CA VAL A 44 -6.53 -7.47 -2.54
C VAL A 44 -6.95 -8.93 -2.45
N LYS A 45 -6.53 -9.79 -3.40
CA LYS A 45 -6.78 -11.23 -3.33
C LYS A 45 -6.13 -11.85 -2.10
N LEU A 46 -4.88 -11.48 -1.80
CA LEU A 46 -4.14 -11.96 -0.63
C LEU A 46 -4.72 -11.42 0.70
N LEU A 47 -5.28 -10.21 0.70
CA LEU A 47 -6.01 -9.67 1.83
C LEU A 47 -7.26 -10.51 2.07
N ASN A 48 -8.06 -10.76 1.03
CA ASN A 48 -9.29 -11.54 1.11
C ASN A 48 -9.04 -12.99 1.55
N ASP A 49 -7.99 -13.64 1.04
CA ASP A 49 -7.61 -15.00 1.43
C ASP A 49 -6.98 -15.11 2.83
N GLY A 50 -6.70 -13.97 3.49
CA GLY A 50 -6.15 -13.91 4.85
C GLY A 50 -4.63 -14.11 4.95
N THR A 51 -3.91 -14.18 3.82
CA THR A 51 -2.44 -14.19 3.82
C THR A 51 -1.89 -12.81 4.20
N VAL A 52 -2.52 -11.74 3.73
CA VAL A 52 -2.22 -10.37 4.12
C VAL A 52 -3.30 -9.88 5.09
N HIS A 53 -2.90 -9.14 6.12
CA HIS A 53 -3.77 -8.70 7.21
C HIS A 53 -4.16 -7.23 7.06
N ALA A 54 -3.28 -6.40 6.51
CA ALA A 54 -3.57 -5.02 6.16
C ALA A 54 -2.72 -4.57 4.97
N LEU A 55 -3.27 -3.62 4.22
CA LEU A 55 -2.57 -2.89 3.17
C LEU A 55 -2.45 -1.43 3.58
N ILE A 56 -1.39 -0.74 3.16
CA ILE A 56 -1.25 0.70 3.35
C ILE A 56 -1.44 1.38 2.00
N ALA A 57 -2.59 2.02 1.84
CA ALA A 57 -2.95 2.70 0.59
C ALA A 57 -2.34 4.09 0.55
N GLN A 58 -1.59 4.36 -0.52
CA GLN A 58 -1.16 5.70 -0.92
C GLN A 58 -2.20 6.33 -1.86
N ARG A 59 -1.94 7.57 -2.31
CA ARG A 59 -2.81 8.29 -3.26
C ARG A 59 -2.05 8.71 -4.53
N PRO A 60 -1.58 7.76 -5.36
CA PRO A 60 -0.78 8.07 -6.56
C PRO A 60 -1.53 9.00 -7.53
N ASP A 61 -2.84 8.82 -7.70
CA ASP A 61 -3.67 9.70 -8.53
C ASP A 61 -3.65 11.14 -8.01
N LYS A 62 -3.75 11.32 -6.69
CA LYS A 62 -3.71 12.64 -6.06
C LYS A 62 -2.31 13.26 -6.14
N MET A 63 -1.25 12.45 -6.02
CA MET A 63 0.12 12.90 -6.22
C MET A 63 0.30 13.46 -7.64
N GLY A 64 -0.19 12.74 -8.66
CA GLY A 64 -0.14 13.20 -10.05
C GLY A 64 -0.95 14.48 -10.29
N GLU A 65 -2.20 14.50 -9.84
CA GLU A 65 -3.09 15.66 -9.95
C GLU A 65 -2.47 16.91 -9.29
N LEU A 66 -2.02 16.79 -8.05
CA LEU A 66 -1.42 17.90 -7.31
C LEU A 66 -0.12 18.36 -7.96
N GLY A 67 0.74 17.42 -8.38
CA GLY A 67 2.01 17.74 -9.02
C GLY A 67 1.82 18.60 -10.27
N VAL A 68 0.94 18.17 -11.18
CA VAL A 68 0.62 18.93 -12.41
C VAL A 68 -0.04 20.26 -12.08
N THR A 69 -1.01 20.27 -11.16
CA THR A 69 -1.75 21.50 -10.78
C THR A 69 -0.81 22.55 -10.17
N MET A 70 0.08 22.13 -9.28
CA MET A 70 1.04 23.02 -8.62
C MET A 70 2.03 23.62 -9.63
N LEU A 71 2.55 22.80 -10.54
CA LEU A 71 3.46 23.28 -11.60
C LEU A 71 2.76 24.27 -12.53
N TYR A 72 1.53 23.99 -12.94
CA TYR A 72 0.74 24.90 -13.78
C TYR A 72 0.50 26.24 -13.09
N ASP A 73 0.07 26.22 -11.82
CA ASP A 73 -0.17 27.44 -11.05
C ASP A 73 1.11 28.25 -10.80
N ALA A 74 2.25 27.59 -10.58
CA ALA A 74 3.53 28.27 -10.47
C ALA A 74 3.91 28.96 -11.79
N ALA A 75 3.76 28.26 -12.92
CA ALA A 75 4.14 28.76 -14.24
C ALA A 75 3.22 29.88 -14.75
N THR A 76 1.91 29.81 -14.47
CA THR A 76 0.91 30.73 -15.06
C THR A 76 0.45 31.83 -14.12
N LYS A 77 0.52 31.60 -12.80
CA LYS A 77 0.01 32.53 -11.77
C LYS A 77 1.10 32.97 -10.80
N GLY A 78 2.35 32.55 -10.99
CA GLY A 78 3.47 32.91 -10.12
C GLY A 78 3.35 32.38 -8.68
N LYS A 79 2.53 31.34 -8.45
CA LYS A 79 2.39 30.76 -7.10
C LYS A 79 3.70 30.09 -6.66
N LYS A 80 4.05 30.28 -5.39
CA LYS A 80 5.20 29.58 -4.78
C LYS A 80 4.84 28.12 -4.49
N LEU A 81 5.78 27.21 -4.79
CA LEU A 81 5.62 25.79 -4.52
C LEU A 81 5.96 25.50 -3.06
N SER A 82 5.09 24.74 -2.38
CA SER A 82 5.43 24.14 -1.10
C SER A 82 6.45 23.02 -1.30
N PRO A 83 7.52 22.95 -0.48
CA PRO A 83 8.55 21.92 -0.64
C PRO A 83 8.07 20.52 -0.22
N ILE A 84 7.03 20.44 0.63
CA ILE A 84 6.44 19.19 1.11
C ILE A 84 4.92 19.30 0.98
N VAL A 85 4.32 18.26 0.42
CA VAL A 85 2.87 18.10 0.33
C VAL A 85 2.53 16.69 0.79
N ASP A 86 1.85 16.58 1.93
CA ASP A 86 1.34 15.32 2.43
C ASP A 86 0.07 14.94 1.65
N THR A 87 0.12 13.82 0.93
CA THR A 87 -1.02 13.30 0.16
C THR A 87 -1.91 12.34 0.97
N GLY A 88 -1.46 11.98 2.18
CA GLY A 88 -2.14 11.10 3.11
C GLY A 88 -2.02 9.62 2.74
N VAL A 89 -2.35 8.79 3.73
CA VAL A 89 -2.41 7.33 3.62
C VAL A 89 -3.68 6.80 4.29
N GLU A 90 -4.12 5.61 3.91
CA GLU A 90 -5.22 4.90 4.58
C GLU A 90 -4.83 3.45 4.88
N VAL A 91 -5.15 2.97 6.08
CA VAL A 91 -5.02 1.54 6.41
C VAL A 91 -6.21 0.81 5.80
N VAL A 92 -5.91 -0.15 4.95
CA VAL A 92 -6.91 -0.96 4.25
C VAL A 92 -6.93 -2.36 4.81
N THR A 93 -8.11 -2.80 5.22
CA THR A 93 -8.40 -4.13 5.72
C THR A 93 -9.61 -4.70 4.97
N LYS A 94 -10.01 -5.93 5.29
CA LYS A 94 -11.21 -6.55 4.70
C LYS A 94 -12.48 -5.69 4.86
N THR A 95 -12.54 -4.82 5.86
CA THR A 95 -13.74 -4.00 6.14
C THR A 95 -13.90 -2.81 5.19
N ASN A 96 -12.82 -2.27 4.63
CA ASN A 96 -12.84 -1.08 3.77
C ASN A 96 -12.21 -1.28 2.39
N VAL A 97 -11.67 -2.46 2.07
CA VAL A 97 -11.03 -2.74 0.76
C VAL A 97 -11.94 -2.46 -0.44
N ALA A 98 -13.26 -2.61 -0.28
CA ALA A 98 -14.23 -2.32 -1.33
C ALA A 98 -14.18 -0.87 -1.85
N LYS A 99 -13.65 0.08 -1.07
CA LYS A 99 -13.46 1.48 -1.50
C LYS A 99 -12.34 1.64 -2.55
N PHE A 100 -11.45 0.65 -2.65
CA PHE A 100 -10.21 0.72 -3.43
C PHE A 100 -10.21 -0.21 -4.66
N THR A 101 -11.31 -0.92 -4.91
CA THR A 101 -11.40 -1.97 -5.94
C THR A 101 -12.48 -1.67 -6.98
N LYS A 102 -12.68 -0.40 -7.33
CA LYS A 102 -13.60 0.02 -8.40
C LYS A 102 -13.00 -0.24 -9.78
#